data_AF-A0A5B9DBR8-F1
#
_entry.id   AF-A0A5B9DBR8-F1
#
_cell.length_a   1.000
_cell.length_b   1.000
_cell.length_c   1.000
_cell.angle_alpha   90.00
_cell.angle_beta   90.00
_cell.angle_gamma   90.00
#
_symmetry.space_group_name_H-M   'P 1'
#
loop_
_entity.id
_entity.type
_entity.pdbx_description
1 polymer ?
#
loop_
_entity_poly.entity_id
_entity_poly.type
_entity_poly.pdbx_seq_one_letter_code
_entity_poly.pdbx_strand_id
1 'polypeptide(L)'
;MSDKTRYCPYCKQELKRRPYWKHIQEVHPKEFESDTSTWIQLFKDYSTMGMNKAVSLQVIAEIFNKSPKFIEDFLKEQKVL
;
A
#
# COMPACT_ATOMS: atom_id res chain seq x y z
N MET A 1 -3.93 -0.11 24.20
CA MET A 1 -3.30 0.35 22.95
C MET A 1 -3.93 -0.46 21.82
N SER A 2 -4.63 0.17 20.89
CA SER A 2 -5.46 -0.54 19.91
C SER A 2 -4.61 -1.16 18.81
N ASP A 3 -4.11 -2.37 19.08
CA ASP A 3 -3.45 -3.23 18.11
C ASP A 3 -4.52 -3.66 17.08
N LYS A 4 -4.75 -2.82 16.07
CA LYS A 4 -5.60 -3.18 14.93
C LYS A 4 -4.86 -4.24 14.14
N THR A 5 -5.05 -5.48 14.57
CA THR A 5 -4.62 -6.70 13.89
C THR A 5 -5.11 -6.62 12.44
N ARG A 6 -4.19 -6.41 11.51
CA ARG A 6 -4.51 -6.42 10.07
C ARG A 6 -4.27 -7.81 9.53
N TYR A 7 -5.07 -8.23 8.57
CA TYR A 7 -4.83 -9.49 7.84
C TYR A 7 -4.21 -9.18 6.48
N CYS A 8 -3.29 -10.02 6.03
CA CYS A 8 -2.74 -9.93 4.68
C CYS A 8 -3.86 -10.16 3.66
N PRO A 9 -4.02 -9.31 2.64
CA PRO A 9 -5.06 -9.50 1.62
C PRO A 9 -4.85 -10.77 0.79
N TYR A 10 -3.62 -11.30 0.73
CA TYR A 10 -3.28 -12.47 -0.10
C TYR A 10 -3.32 -13.79 0.68
N CYS A 11 -2.56 -13.92 1.78
CA CYS A 11 -2.53 -15.16 2.58
C CYS A 11 -3.48 -15.18 3.78
N LYS A 12 -4.18 -14.08 4.06
CA LYS A 12 -5.02 -13.91 5.27
C LYS A 12 -4.26 -14.12 6.59
N GLN A 13 -2.92 -14.12 6.57
CA GLN A 13 -2.13 -14.21 7.78
C GLN A 13 -2.23 -12.92 8.58
N GLU A 14 -2.12 -13.08 9.89
CA GLU A 14 -2.19 -12.00 10.84
C GLU A 14 -0.92 -11.14 10.78
N LEU A 15 -1.06 -9.90 10.35
CA LEU A 15 0.00 -8.91 10.26
C LEU A 15 0.18 -8.23 11.61
N LYS A 16 0.88 -8.95 12.50
CA LYS A 16 1.24 -8.47 13.85
C LYS A 16 2.27 -7.34 13.83
N ARG A 17 2.96 -7.11 12.71
CA ARG A 17 3.97 -6.06 12.56
C ARG A 17 3.60 -5.10 11.45
N ARG A 18 3.62 -3.80 11.78
CA ARG A 18 3.64 -2.73 10.77
C ARG A 18 5.09 -2.45 10.36
N PRO A 19 5.34 -2.10 9.08
CA PRO A 19 4.36 -1.92 8.01
C PRO A 19 3.92 -3.25 7.37
N TYR A 20 2.63 -3.33 7.02
CA TYR A 20 2.01 -4.54 6.47
C TYR A 20 2.51 -4.90 5.07
N TRP A 21 2.97 -3.93 4.28
CA TRP A 21 3.54 -4.16 2.96
C TRP A 21 4.88 -4.91 3.02
N LYS A 22 5.59 -4.87 4.15
CA LYS A 22 6.84 -5.64 4.33
C LYS A 22 6.58 -7.14 4.33
N HIS A 23 5.48 -7.58 4.94
CA HIS A 23 5.06 -8.97 4.84
C HIS A 23 4.73 -9.36 3.40
N ILE A 24 4.04 -8.49 2.66
CA ILE A 24 3.72 -8.75 1.25
C ILE A 24 5.03 -8.85 0.44
N GLN A 25 6.01 -7.98 0.70
CA GLN A 25 7.32 -8.04 0.06
C GLN A 25 8.07 -9.34 0.35
N GLU A 26 8.08 -9.82 1.60
CA GLU A 26 8.83 -11.01 2.02
C GLU A 26 8.12 -12.32 1.67
N VAL A 27 6.79 -12.39 1.85
CA VAL A 27 5.99 -13.62 1.70
C VAL A 27 5.33 -13.72 0.33
N HIS A 28 5.01 -12.58 -0.29
CA HIS A 28 4.33 -12.49 -1.58
C HIS A 28 5.11 -11.60 -2.57
N PRO A 29 6.39 -11.86 -2.85
CA PRO A 29 7.20 -10.98 -3.70
C PRO A 29 6.59 -10.78 -5.10
N LYS A 30 5.96 -11.83 -5.67
CA LYS A 30 5.26 -11.73 -6.95
C LYS A 30 4.09 -10.75 -6.92
N GLU A 31 3.28 -10.80 -5.86
CA GLU A 31 2.15 -9.88 -5.65
C GLU A 31 2.69 -8.49 -5.28
N PHE A 32 3.79 -8.40 -4.54
CA PHE A 32 4.41 -7.12 -4.23
C PHE A 32 4.89 -6.39 -5.50
N GLU A 33 5.43 -7.13 -6.48
CA GLU A 33 5.90 -6.58 -7.75
C GLU A 33 4.78 -6.37 -8.78
N SER A 34 3.76 -7.24 -8.80
CA SER A 34 2.72 -7.26 -9.83
C SER A 34 1.37 -6.70 -9.38
N ASP A 35 1.07 -6.77 -8.08
CA ASP A 35 -0.22 -6.41 -7.51
C ASP A 35 -0.23 -4.99 -6.93
N THR A 36 -0.92 -4.14 -7.66
CA THR A 36 -1.12 -2.72 -7.38
C THR A 36 -2.23 -2.44 -6.35
N SER A 37 -2.95 -3.47 -5.87
CA SER A 37 -3.93 -3.36 -4.78
C SER A 37 -3.29 -2.89 -3.48
N THR A 38 -2.02 -3.24 -3.27
CA THR A 38 -1.21 -2.75 -2.14
C THR A 38 -1.07 -1.22 -2.17
N TRP A 39 -1.02 -0.61 -3.36
CA TRP A 39 -0.91 0.84 -3.54
C TRP A 39 -2.20 1.54 -3.11
N ILE A 40 -3.35 0.96 -3.49
CA ILE A 40 -4.68 1.45 -3.09
C ILE A 40 -4.81 1.44 -1.56
N GLN A 41 -4.44 0.32 -0.93
CA GLN A 41 -4.48 0.18 0.52
C GLN A 41 -3.57 1.21 1.21
N LEU A 42 -2.33 1.37 0.73
CA LEU A 42 -1.38 2.30 1.32
C LEU A 42 -1.84 3.74 1.19
N PHE A 43 -2.32 4.11 0.00
CA PHE A 43 -2.83 5.45 -0.25
C PHE A 43 -4.04 5.78 0.62
N LYS A 44 -4.99 4.85 0.76
CA LYS A 44 -6.14 5.01 1.66
C LYS A 44 -5.71 5.14 3.12
N ASP A 45 -4.74 4.35 3.56
CA ASP A 45 -4.24 4.38 4.93
C ASP A 45 -3.58 5.73 5.24
N TYR A 46 -2.68 6.19 4.36
CA TYR A 46 -2.02 7.49 4.49
C TYR A 46 -3.01 8.65 4.42
N SER A 47 -3.98 8.59 3.50
CA SER A 47 -5.05 9.60 3.41
C SER A 47 -5.91 9.62 4.68
N THR A 48 -6.23 8.46 5.25
CA THR A 48 -7.00 8.35 6.52
C THR A 48 -6.21 8.91 7.71
N MET A 49 -4.88 8.85 7.67
CA MET A 49 -4.01 9.48 8.67
C MET A 49 -3.87 11.01 8.47
N GLY A 50 -4.53 11.60 7.47
CA GLY A 50 -4.43 13.03 7.16
C GLY A 50 -3.16 13.40 6.39
N MET A 51 -2.45 12.42 5.81
CA MET A 51 -1.28 12.68 4.99
C MET A 51 -1.68 13.31 3.65
N ASN A 52 -0.89 14.27 3.17
CA ASN A 52 -1.13 14.90 1.87
C ASN A 52 -1.05 13.85 0.75
N LYS A 53 -1.96 13.94 -0.22
CA LYS A 53 -1.98 13.07 -1.41
C LYS A 53 -0.61 13.00 -2.09
N ALA A 54 0.04 14.13 -2.35
CA ALA A 54 1.33 14.17 -3.07
C ALA A 54 2.44 13.43 -2.30
N VAL A 55 2.46 13.60 -0.98
CA VAL A 55 3.40 12.89 -0.09
C VAL A 55 3.09 11.39 -0.09
N SER A 56 1.81 11.02 0.02
CA SER A 56 1.37 9.62 -0.01
C SER A 56 1.79 8.93 -1.31
N LEU A 57 1.60 9.59 -2.45
CA LEU A 57 2.02 9.09 -3.77
C LEU A 57 3.54 8.95 -3.86
N GLN A 58 4.31 9.91 -3.35
CA GLN A 58 5.77 9.83 -3.32
C GLN A 58 6.26 8.64 -2.47
N VAL A 59 5.74 8.46 -1.26
CA VAL A 59 6.14 7.35 -0.39
C VAL A 59 5.86 6.00 -1.04
N ILE A 60 4.68 5.83 -1.66
CA ILE A 60 4.35 4.58 -2.37
C ILE A 60 5.28 4.40 -3.58
N ALA A 61 5.52 5.46 -4.34
CA ALA A 61 6.44 5.43 -5.48
C ALA A 61 7.86 4.97 -5.07
N GLU A 62 8.37 5.45 -3.95
CA GLU A 62 9.66 5.04 -3.40
C GLU A 62 9.66 3.58 -2.93
N ILE A 63 8.61 3.12 -2.24
CA ILE A 63 8.49 1.74 -1.75
C ILE A 63 8.50 0.73 -2.91
N PHE A 64 7.81 1.05 -4.01
CA PHE A 64 7.66 0.14 -5.16
C PHE A 64 8.61 0.45 -6.31
N ASN A 65 9.53 1.41 -6.14
CA ASN A 65 10.44 1.89 -7.18
C ASN A 65 9.71 2.21 -8.50
N LYS A 66 8.59 2.94 -8.40
CA LYS A 66 7.76 3.40 -9.51
C LYS A 66 7.71 4.92 -9.55
N SER A 67 7.21 5.48 -10.65
CA SER A 67 6.98 6.92 -10.76
C SER A 67 5.70 7.33 -9.99
N PRO A 68 5.71 8.43 -9.20
CA PRO A 68 4.51 8.93 -8.53
C PRO A 68 3.35 9.20 -9.50
N LYS A 69 3.67 9.66 -10.71
CA LYS A 69 2.71 9.87 -11.79
C LYS A 69 2.03 8.57 -12.24
N PHE A 70 2.78 7.47 -12.32
CA PHE A 70 2.23 6.15 -12.68
C PHE A 70 1.26 5.65 -11.62
N ILE A 71 1.65 5.79 -10.35
CA ILE A 71 0.79 5.41 -9.23
C ILE A 71 -0.46 6.31 -9.17
N GLU A 72 -0.33 7.61 -9.43
CA GLU A 72 -1.48 8.51 -9.49
C GLU A 72 -2.46 8.10 -10.60
N ASP A 73 -1.97 7.83 -11.81
CA ASP A 73 -2.81 7.42 -12.94
C ASP A 73 -3.56 6.13 -12.60
N PHE A 74 -2.84 5.14 -12.08
CA PHE A 74 -3.43 3.88 -11.63
C PHE A 74 -4.52 4.09 -10.56
N LEU A 75 -4.27 4.93 -9.55
CA LEU A 75 -5.25 5.20 -8.49
C LEU A 75 -6.50 5.92 -9.02
N LYS A 76 -6.37 6.79 -10.03
CA LYS A 76 -7.51 7.40 -10.73
C LYS A 76 -8.30 6.38 -11.53
N GLU A 77 -7.63 5.49 -12.26
CA GLU A 77 -8.28 4.39 -13.00
C GLU A 77 -9.10 3.50 -12.05
N GLN A 78 -8.58 3.25 -10.85
CA GLN A 78 -9.26 2.48 -9.80
C GLN A 78 -10.34 3.27 -9.03
N LYS A 79 -10.63 4.52 -9.41
CA LYS A 79 -11.59 5.43 -8.73
C LYS A 79 -11.32 5.60 -7.23
N VAL A 80 -10.06 5.50 -6.84
CA VAL A 80 -9.60 5.76 -5.47
C VAL A 80 -9.36 7.25 -5.25
N LEU A 81 -9.07 7.95 -6.35
CA LEU A 81 -8.59 9.32 -6.42
C LEU A 81 -9.45 10.09 -7.41
#